data_AF-A0A5C9C2Q4-F1
#
_entry.id   AF-A0A5C9C2Q4-F1
#
_cell.length_a   1.000
_cell.length_b   1.000
_cell.length_c   1.000
_cell.angle_alpha   90.00
_cell.angle_beta   90.00
_cell.angle_gamma   90.00
#
_symmetry.space_group_name_H-M   'P 1'
#
loop_
_entity.id
_entity.type
_entity.pdbx_description
1 polymer ?
#
loop_
_entity_poly.entity_id
_entity_poly.type
_entity_poly.pdbx_seq_one_letter_code
_entity_poly.pdbx_strand_id
1 'polypeptide(L)'
;MRAIFEPALDWKTWRAPNARLVSLWSAEQNELVAKCDAEIKRIEKERTDKIEELAANFREKNMEGLPDELKEKIREAFKTTIAKRTEEQKQLLADHPKAAVGVNLIDRNLKDEHKAIMDQYAKLVAGQRAIRPADDFAHCLTEVPGKIPPTMLFFRGEFNQPKQEVAPGELAVLTPSTSNPIPRDDEILPTSG
;
A
#
# COMPACT_ATOMS: atom_id res chain seq x y z
N MET A 1 -28.16 24.95 -4.44
CA MET A 1 -27.47 24.25 -3.32
C MET A 1 -26.67 23.01 -3.72
N ARG A 2 -27.19 21.99 -4.43
CA ARG A 2 -26.37 20.83 -4.86
C ARG A 2 -25.07 21.22 -5.59
N ALA A 3 -25.15 22.25 -6.43
CA ALA A 3 -24.00 22.76 -7.18
C ALA A 3 -22.83 23.26 -6.33
N ILE A 4 -23.07 23.60 -5.07
CA ILE A 4 -22.03 23.99 -4.11
C ILE A 4 -21.23 22.76 -3.65
N PHE A 5 -21.87 21.59 -3.58
CA PHE A 5 -21.24 20.36 -3.07
C PHE A 5 -20.72 19.43 -4.16
N GLU A 6 -21.16 19.60 -5.41
CA GLU A 6 -20.76 18.74 -6.54
C GLU A 6 -19.24 18.64 -6.73
N PRO A 7 -18.42 19.69 -6.55
CA PRO A 7 -16.96 19.59 -6.63
C PRO A 7 -16.35 18.61 -5.63
N ALA A 8 -16.90 18.54 -4.41
CA ALA A 8 -16.44 17.62 -3.39
C ALA A 8 -17.17 16.26 -3.39
N LEU A 9 -18.39 16.20 -3.95
CA LEU A 9 -19.26 15.02 -4.01
C LEU A 9 -19.61 14.63 -5.46
N ASP A 10 -18.59 14.56 -6.32
CA ASP A 10 -18.75 14.10 -7.70
C ASP A 10 -19.24 12.64 -7.74
N TRP A 11 -20.49 12.44 -8.12
CA TRP A 11 -21.08 11.10 -8.24
C TRP A 11 -20.53 10.32 -9.45
N LYS A 12 -20.02 11.00 -10.48
CA LYS A 12 -19.38 10.34 -11.63
C LYS A 12 -18.00 9.82 -11.27
N THR A 13 -17.32 10.49 -10.35
CA THR A 13 -15.99 10.13 -9.87
C THR A 13 -15.96 10.02 -8.35
N TRP A 14 -16.79 9.11 -7.82
CA TRP A 14 -16.98 9.00 -6.38
C TRP A 14 -15.68 8.64 -5.65
N ARG A 15 -15.26 9.52 -4.74
CA ARG A 15 -14.13 9.26 -3.83
C ARG A 15 -14.61 8.49 -2.60
N ALA A 16 -14.02 7.32 -2.36
CA ALA A 16 -14.26 6.52 -1.16
C ALA A 16 -13.85 7.29 0.12
N PRO A 17 -14.42 6.96 1.30
CA PRO A 17 -14.14 7.70 2.55
C PRO A 17 -12.66 7.82 2.89
N ASN A 18 -11.86 6.76 2.71
CA ASN A 18 -10.43 6.78 3.00
C ASN A 18 -9.65 7.74 2.09
N ALA A 19 -10.13 7.96 0.86
CA ALA A 19 -9.52 8.91 -0.06
C ALA A 19 -9.82 10.37 0.33
N ARG A 20 -10.69 10.61 1.31
CA ARG A 20 -11.08 11.93 1.84
C ARG A 20 -10.47 12.24 3.20
N LEU A 21 -9.56 11.38 3.67
CA LEU A 21 -8.81 11.60 4.90
C LEU A 21 -7.69 12.61 4.63
N VAL A 22 -7.58 13.60 5.49
CA VAL A 22 -6.47 14.54 5.52
C VAL A 22 -5.68 14.28 6.79
N SER A 23 -4.37 14.07 6.65
CA SER A 23 -3.50 13.91 7.80
C SER A 23 -3.45 15.22 8.59
N LEU A 24 -3.64 15.13 9.90
CA LEU A 24 -3.49 16.26 10.82
C LEU A 24 -2.07 16.39 11.36
N TRP A 25 -1.13 15.57 10.87
CA TRP A 25 0.24 15.61 11.31
C TRP A 25 0.92 16.93 10.94
N SER A 26 1.73 17.43 11.88
CA SER A 26 2.67 18.51 11.62
C SER A 26 3.77 18.09 10.63
N ALA A 27 4.53 19.04 10.11
CA ALA A 27 5.67 18.74 9.23
C ALA A 27 6.71 17.86 9.94
N GLU A 28 6.96 18.13 11.22
CA GLU A 28 7.90 17.35 12.06
C GLU A 28 7.41 15.92 12.28
N GLN A 29 6.11 15.73 12.50
CA GLN A 29 5.50 14.41 12.65
C GLN A 29 5.57 13.60 11.35
N ASN A 30 5.32 14.25 10.20
CA ASN A 30 5.47 13.61 8.90
C ASN A 30 6.91 13.14 8.65
N GLU A 31 7.91 13.96 8.97
CA GLU A 31 9.32 13.56 8.87
C GLU A 31 9.67 12.40 9.80
N LEU A 32 9.17 12.42 11.04
CA LEU A 32 9.40 11.36 12.01
C LEU A 32 8.79 10.04 11.53
N VAL A 33 7.55 10.06 11.04
CA VAL A 33 6.88 8.90 10.46
C VAL A 33 7.66 8.36 9.26
N ALA A 34 8.08 9.24 8.34
CA ALA A 34 8.87 8.84 7.18
C ALA A 34 10.19 8.15 7.58
N LYS A 35 10.87 8.67 8.59
CA LYS A 35 12.10 8.07 9.15
C LYS A 35 11.81 6.70 9.78
N CYS A 36 10.77 6.59 10.61
CA CYS A 36 10.36 5.33 11.23
C CYS A 36 9.96 4.28 10.18
N ASP A 37 9.19 4.66 9.16
CA ASP A 37 8.73 3.75 8.10
C ASP A 37 9.90 3.28 7.22
N ALA A 38 10.86 4.16 6.91
CA ALA A 38 12.08 3.79 6.20
C ALA A 38 12.94 2.81 7.03
N GLU A 39 13.06 3.05 8.33
CA GLU A 39 13.81 2.19 9.23
C GLU A 39 13.13 0.82 9.41
N ILE A 40 11.81 0.77 9.55
CA ILE A 40 11.04 -0.48 9.60
C ILE A 40 11.27 -1.28 8.31
N LYS A 41 11.21 -0.64 7.13
CA LYS A 41 11.50 -1.32 5.85
C LYS A 41 12.92 -1.87 5.79
N ARG A 42 13.91 -1.14 6.32
CA ARG A 42 15.29 -1.61 6.42
C ARG A 42 15.38 -2.86 7.31
N ILE A 43 14.79 -2.82 8.50
CA ILE A 43 14.75 -3.92 9.45
C ILE A 43 14.05 -5.15 8.85
N GLU A 44 12.95 -4.97 8.12
CA GLU A 44 12.24 -6.07 7.45
C GLU A 44 13.05 -6.68 6.30
N LYS A 45 13.82 -5.86 5.57
CA LYS A 45 14.75 -6.34 4.56
C LYS A 45 15.88 -7.17 5.21
N GLU A 46 16.53 -6.63 6.23
CA GLU A 46 17.58 -7.33 6.97
C GLU A 46 17.09 -8.66 7.57
N ARG A 47 15.85 -8.70 8.08
CA ARG A 47 15.22 -9.95 8.53
C ARG A 47 15.13 -10.97 7.40
N THR A 48 14.70 -10.54 6.22
CA THR A 48 14.56 -11.41 5.04
C THR A 48 15.92 -11.93 4.59
N ASP A 49 16.91 -11.04 4.50
CA ASP A 49 18.29 -11.38 4.15
C ASP A 49 18.89 -12.37 5.16
N LYS A 50 18.62 -12.19 6.46
CA LYS A 50 19.11 -13.11 7.51
C LYS A 50 18.47 -14.50 7.43
N ILE A 51 17.19 -14.58 7.10
CA ILE A 51 16.51 -15.87 6.87
C ILE A 51 17.05 -16.55 5.61
N GLU A 52 17.34 -15.78 4.55
CA GLU A 52 17.95 -16.32 3.33
C GLU A 52 19.38 -16.84 3.58
N GLU A 53 20.19 -16.11 4.36
CA GLU A 53 21.51 -16.55 4.80
C GLU A 53 21.41 -17.84 5.63
N LEU A 54 20.45 -17.91 6.55
CA LEU A 54 20.18 -19.13 7.33
C LEU A 54 19.81 -20.31 6.42
N ALA A 55 18.99 -20.07 5.40
CA ALA A 55 18.63 -21.08 4.40
C ALA A 55 19.83 -21.54 3.57
N ALA A 56 20.71 -20.61 3.16
CA ALA A 56 21.94 -20.93 2.45
C ALA A 56 22.88 -21.78 3.32
N ASN A 57 23.11 -21.37 4.56
CA ASN A 57 23.96 -22.10 5.52
C ASN A 57 23.41 -23.50 5.80
N PHE A 58 22.09 -23.65 5.95
CA PHE A 58 21.47 -24.96 6.12
C PHE A 58 21.68 -25.85 4.89
N ARG A 59 21.48 -25.31 3.68
CA ARG A 59 21.71 -26.05 2.43
C ARG A 59 23.16 -26.51 2.31
N GLU A 60 24.12 -25.61 2.50
CA GLU A 60 25.55 -25.92 2.38
C GLU A 60 25.98 -27.00 3.39
N LYS A 61 25.55 -26.91 4.66
CA LYS A 61 25.80 -27.97 5.65
C LYS A 61 25.24 -29.33 5.25
N ASN A 62 24.06 -29.36 4.61
CA ASN A 62 23.47 -30.59 4.10
C ASN A 62 24.10 -31.07 2.77
N MET A 63 24.94 -30.25 2.14
CA MET A 63 25.70 -30.58 0.93
C MET A 63 27.11 -31.10 1.23
N GLU A 64 27.68 -30.84 2.41
CA GLU A 64 29.08 -31.18 2.77
C GLU A 64 29.45 -32.66 2.52
N GLY A 65 28.51 -33.59 2.71
CA GLY A 65 28.73 -35.04 2.52
C GLY A 65 28.55 -35.57 1.10
N LEU A 66 28.18 -34.72 0.13
CA LEU A 66 27.96 -35.13 -1.26
C LEU A 66 29.24 -35.01 -2.11
N PRO A 67 29.37 -35.74 -3.23
CA PRO A 67 30.40 -35.50 -4.22
C PRO A 67 30.29 -34.08 -4.83
N ASP A 68 31.41 -33.44 -5.15
CA ASP A 68 31.42 -32.05 -5.65
C ASP A 68 30.63 -31.87 -6.94
N GLU A 69 30.62 -32.88 -7.83
CA GLU A 69 29.79 -32.89 -9.04
C GLU A 69 28.27 -32.85 -8.73
N LEU A 70 27.84 -33.49 -7.65
CA LEU A 70 26.45 -33.47 -7.20
C LEU A 70 26.09 -32.12 -6.55
N LYS A 71 27.02 -31.50 -5.80
CA LYS A 71 26.81 -30.17 -5.21
C LYS A 71 26.53 -29.12 -6.28
N GLU A 72 27.34 -29.08 -7.34
CA GLU A 72 27.15 -28.13 -8.44
C GLU A 72 25.82 -28.34 -9.18
N LYS A 73 25.47 -29.61 -9.48
CA LYS A 73 24.18 -29.93 -10.12
C LYS A 73 22.98 -29.53 -9.26
N ILE A 74 23.06 -29.69 -7.93
CA ILE A 74 21.98 -29.27 -7.01
C ILE A 74 21.90 -27.73 -6.94
N ARG A 75 23.03 -27.02 -6.88
CA ARG A 75 23.06 -25.55 -6.92
C ARG A 75 22.45 -25.00 -8.20
N GLU A 76 22.76 -25.59 -9.36
CA GLU A 76 22.22 -25.21 -10.66
C GLU A 76 20.71 -25.52 -10.76
N ALA A 77 20.29 -26.71 -10.32
CA ALA A 77 18.87 -27.09 -10.28
C ALA A 77 18.06 -26.14 -9.38
N PHE A 78 18.63 -25.70 -8.26
CA PHE A 78 17.96 -24.77 -7.34
C PHE A 78 17.86 -23.35 -7.92
N LYS A 79 18.93 -22.84 -8.55
CA LYS A 79 18.94 -21.53 -9.24
C LYS A 79 17.96 -21.49 -10.41
N THR A 80 17.74 -22.62 -11.07
CA THR A 80 16.77 -22.71 -12.16
C THR A 80 15.35 -22.52 -11.63
N THR A 81 14.61 -21.57 -12.23
CA THR A 81 13.20 -21.33 -11.90
C THR A 81 12.39 -22.60 -12.03
N ILE A 82 11.42 -22.84 -11.13
CA ILE A 82 10.63 -24.08 -11.05
C ILE A 82 10.07 -24.50 -12.42
N ALA A 83 9.59 -23.55 -13.23
CA ALA A 83 9.01 -23.81 -14.56
C ALA A 83 10.02 -24.25 -15.63
N LYS A 84 11.32 -24.02 -15.42
CA LYS A 84 12.41 -24.36 -16.37
C LYS A 84 13.24 -25.56 -15.92
N ARG A 85 12.90 -26.19 -14.79
CA ARG A 85 13.65 -27.35 -14.29
C ARG A 85 13.39 -28.57 -15.16
N THR A 86 14.46 -29.25 -15.60
CA THR A 86 14.34 -30.53 -16.30
C THR A 86 13.83 -31.61 -15.35
N GLU A 87 13.30 -32.72 -15.89
CA GLU A 87 12.85 -33.84 -15.05
C GLU A 87 13.99 -34.42 -14.22
N GLU A 88 15.23 -34.44 -14.73
CA GLU A 88 16.41 -34.87 -13.97
C GLU A 88 16.72 -33.91 -12.82
N GLN A 89 16.57 -32.61 -13.02
CA GLN A 89 16.76 -31.60 -11.96
C GLN A 89 15.66 -31.72 -10.88
N LYS A 90 14.44 -32.08 -11.26
CA LYS A 90 13.35 -32.32 -10.28
C LYS A 90 13.61 -33.58 -9.46
N GLN A 91 14.03 -34.68 -10.11
CA GLN A 91 14.38 -35.92 -9.43
C GLN A 91 15.58 -35.72 -8.49
N LEU A 92 16.61 -35.02 -8.94
CA LEU A 92 17.80 -34.73 -8.11
C LEU A 92 17.46 -33.94 -6.83
N LEU A 93 16.55 -32.97 -6.92
CA LEU A 93 16.08 -32.21 -5.75
C LEU A 93 15.15 -33.04 -4.85
N ALA A 94 14.42 -34.01 -5.41
CA ALA A 94 13.57 -34.94 -4.66
C ALA A 94 14.40 -35.98 -3.89
N ASP A 95 15.52 -36.43 -4.45
CA ASP A 95 16.45 -37.37 -3.82
C ASP A 95 17.24 -36.72 -2.68
N HIS A 96 17.45 -35.40 -2.74
CA HIS A 96 18.16 -34.62 -1.72
C HIS A 96 17.31 -33.48 -1.14
N PRO A 97 16.19 -33.78 -0.46
CA PRO A 97 15.23 -32.78 -0.03
C PRO A 97 15.82 -31.79 1.00
N LYS A 98 16.80 -32.22 1.81
CA LYS A 98 17.49 -31.36 2.79
C LYS A 98 18.48 -30.38 2.15
N ALA A 99 19.10 -30.77 1.03
CA ALA A 99 19.99 -29.90 0.25
C ALA A 99 19.21 -28.92 -0.65
N ALA A 100 17.92 -29.20 -0.88
CA ALA A 100 17.00 -28.39 -1.68
C ALA A 100 16.06 -27.50 -0.84
N VAL A 101 16.33 -27.31 0.46
CA VAL A 101 15.47 -26.52 1.36
C VAL A 101 15.48 -25.04 0.99
N GLY A 102 14.31 -24.52 0.61
CA GLY A 102 14.09 -23.08 0.43
C GLY A 102 13.77 -22.37 1.74
N VAL A 103 13.74 -21.04 1.69
CA VAL A 103 13.37 -20.16 2.82
C VAL A 103 12.05 -20.58 3.47
N ASN A 104 11.08 -21.04 2.67
CA ASN A 104 9.76 -21.47 3.10
C ASN A 104 9.72 -22.75 3.95
N LEU A 105 10.85 -23.44 4.11
CA LEU A 105 10.96 -24.68 4.89
C LEU A 105 11.92 -24.53 6.08
N ILE A 106 12.50 -23.34 6.28
CA ILE A 106 13.44 -23.08 7.39
C ILE A 106 12.73 -23.00 8.73
N ASP A 107 11.49 -22.53 8.76
CA ASP A 107 10.62 -22.56 9.94
C ASP A 107 10.39 -23.99 10.48
N ARG A 108 10.34 -24.99 9.59
CA ARG A 108 10.17 -26.40 9.94
C ARG A 108 11.50 -27.09 10.27
N ASN A 109 12.57 -26.79 9.54
CA ASN A 109 13.87 -27.47 9.69
C ASN A 109 14.74 -26.86 10.80
N LEU A 110 14.67 -25.55 11.01
CA LEU A 110 15.43 -24.79 12.00
C LEU A 110 14.50 -23.91 12.83
N LYS A 111 13.53 -24.55 13.48
CA LYS A 111 12.44 -23.86 14.20
C LYS A 111 12.94 -22.84 15.22
N ASP A 112 13.92 -23.21 16.04
CA ASP A 112 14.41 -22.35 17.13
C ASP A 112 15.21 -21.15 16.61
N GLU A 113 16.09 -21.37 15.62
CA GLU A 113 16.88 -20.30 14.99
C GLU A 113 15.99 -19.34 14.20
N HIS A 114 15.05 -19.88 13.42
CA HIS A 114 14.06 -19.09 12.69
C HIS A 114 13.20 -18.26 13.64
N LYS A 115 12.71 -18.87 14.73
CA LYS A 115 11.93 -18.16 15.75
C LYS A 115 12.76 -17.08 16.43
N ALA A 116 14.02 -17.35 16.77
CA ALA A 116 14.90 -16.36 17.40
C ALA A 116 15.09 -15.11 16.52
N ILE A 117 15.31 -15.31 15.21
CA ILE A 117 15.39 -14.21 14.24
C ILE A 117 14.05 -13.46 14.21
N MET A 118 12.92 -14.16 14.05
CA MET A 118 11.61 -13.52 13.99
C MET A 118 11.30 -12.70 15.25
N ASP A 119 11.59 -13.24 16.44
CA ASP A 119 11.36 -12.57 17.72
C ASP A 119 12.28 -11.35 17.89
N GLN A 120 13.55 -11.44 17.46
CA GLN A 120 14.49 -10.33 17.51
C GLN A 120 14.04 -9.18 16.61
N TYR A 121 13.74 -9.46 15.35
CA TYR A 121 13.33 -8.43 14.40
C TYR A 121 11.93 -7.88 14.71
N ALA A 122 11.02 -8.69 15.26
CA ALA A 122 9.73 -8.21 15.75
C ALA A 122 9.89 -7.19 16.88
N LYS A 123 10.84 -7.38 17.81
CA LYS A 123 11.15 -6.40 18.86
C LYS A 123 11.70 -5.09 18.28
N LEU A 124 12.58 -5.17 17.29
CA LEU A 124 13.14 -3.99 16.62
C LEU A 124 12.04 -3.18 15.90
N VAL A 125 11.17 -3.85 15.15
CA VAL A 125 10.03 -3.22 14.48
C VAL A 125 9.05 -2.64 15.51
N ALA A 126 8.75 -3.36 16.58
CA ALA A 126 7.89 -2.86 17.66
C ALA A 126 8.47 -1.61 18.32
N GLY A 127 9.79 -1.57 18.53
CA GLY A 127 10.49 -0.39 19.03
C GLY A 127 10.31 0.83 18.12
N GLN A 128 10.45 0.65 16.81
CA GLN A 128 10.22 1.75 15.86
C GLN A 128 8.74 2.17 15.77
N ARG A 129 7.81 1.22 15.84
CA ARG A 129 6.38 1.51 15.88
C ARG A 129 5.94 2.24 17.15
N ALA A 130 6.64 2.04 18.27
CA ALA A 130 6.38 2.76 19.51
C ALA A 130 6.82 4.24 19.44
N ILE A 131 7.83 4.55 18.61
CA ILE A 131 8.30 5.92 18.36
C ILE A 131 7.41 6.61 17.32
N ARG A 132 6.89 5.86 16.35
CA ARG A 132 6.03 6.37 15.29
C ARG A 132 4.76 7.01 15.89
N PRO A 133 4.47 8.29 15.58
CA PRO A 133 3.21 8.92 15.94
C PRO A 133 2.00 8.10 15.52
N ALA A 134 0.94 8.15 16.33
CA ALA A 134 -0.35 7.57 15.96
C ALA A 134 -0.90 8.25 14.71
N ASP A 135 -1.54 7.47 13.86
CA ASP A 135 -2.25 7.97 12.69
C ASP A 135 -3.36 8.94 13.13
N ASP A 136 -3.26 10.20 12.70
CA ASP A 136 -4.24 11.24 13.00
C ASP A 136 -4.79 11.81 11.68
N PHE A 137 -6.05 11.49 11.42
CA PHE A 137 -6.72 11.83 10.18
C PHE A 137 -8.10 12.43 10.47
N ALA A 138 -8.43 13.50 9.77
CA ALA A 138 -9.78 14.06 9.72
C ALA A 138 -10.49 13.64 8.43
N HIS A 139 -11.78 13.32 8.53
CA HIS A 139 -12.66 13.26 7.37
C HIS A 139 -13.01 14.68 6.94
N CYS A 140 -12.44 15.11 5.81
CA CYS A 140 -12.70 16.43 5.27
C CYS A 140 -13.51 16.35 3.97
N LEU A 141 -14.46 17.26 3.81
CA LEU A 141 -15.12 17.48 2.53
C LEU A 141 -14.14 18.19 1.60
N THR A 142 -13.42 17.41 0.80
CA THR A 142 -12.40 17.92 -0.13
C THR A 142 -12.83 17.72 -1.56
N GLU A 143 -12.53 18.71 -2.39
CA GLU A 143 -12.61 18.62 -3.85
C GLU A 143 -11.26 18.22 -4.45
N VAL A 144 -11.27 17.93 -5.75
CA VAL A 144 -10.04 17.65 -6.50
C VAL A 144 -9.65 18.95 -7.22
N PRO A 145 -8.49 19.55 -6.93
CA PRO A 145 -8.07 20.80 -7.55
C PRO A 145 -8.17 20.78 -9.08
N GLY A 146 -8.72 21.85 -9.66
CA GLY A 146 -8.92 21.99 -11.11
C GLY A 146 -10.03 21.13 -11.72
N LYS A 147 -10.80 20.39 -10.91
CA LYS A 147 -11.92 19.58 -11.39
C LYS A 147 -13.25 20.08 -10.81
N ILE A 148 -13.97 20.88 -11.60
CA ILE A 148 -15.29 21.43 -11.24
C ILE A 148 -16.38 20.77 -12.10
N PRO A 149 -16.95 19.65 -11.66
CA PRO A 149 -18.00 18.95 -12.40
C PRO A 149 -19.25 19.84 -12.54
N PRO A 150 -19.88 19.88 -13.74
CA PRO A 150 -21.14 20.59 -13.93
C PRO A 150 -22.27 19.89 -13.16
N THR A 151 -23.11 20.69 -12.51
CA THR A 151 -24.27 20.17 -11.77
C THR A 151 -25.50 20.17 -12.66
N MET A 152 -26.11 19.00 -12.85
CA MET A 152 -27.30 18.86 -13.70
C MET A 152 -28.56 18.69 -12.86
N LEU A 153 -29.65 19.36 -13.28
CA LEU A 153 -31.00 19.07 -12.81
C LEU A 153 -31.50 17.82 -13.53
N PHE A 154 -31.80 16.78 -12.75
CA PHE A 154 -32.26 15.50 -13.27
C PHE A 154 -33.78 15.44 -13.34
N PHE A 155 -34.32 14.85 -14.41
CA PHE A 155 -35.75 14.64 -14.51
C PHE A 155 -36.22 13.65 -13.45
N ARG A 156 -37.04 14.11 -12.49
CA ARG A 156 -37.53 13.29 -11.36
C ARG A 156 -36.41 12.60 -10.57
N GLY A 157 -35.21 13.19 -10.54
CA GLY A 157 -34.06 12.62 -9.85
C GLY A 157 -33.38 11.44 -10.58
N GLU A 158 -33.78 11.12 -11.82
CA GLU A 158 -33.19 10.04 -12.60
C GLU A 158 -31.85 10.49 -13.21
N PHE A 159 -30.76 9.81 -12.84
CA PHE A 159 -29.39 10.26 -13.13
C PHE A 159 -28.98 10.11 -14.62
N ASN A 160 -29.67 9.28 -15.40
CA ASN A 160 -29.46 9.13 -16.84
C ASN A 160 -30.23 10.16 -17.68
N GLN A 161 -31.08 10.98 -17.05
CA GLN A 161 -31.86 12.04 -17.70
C GLN A 161 -31.44 13.44 -17.20
N PRO A 162 -30.19 13.87 -17.47
CA PRO A 162 -29.77 15.23 -17.19
C PRO A 162 -30.54 16.21 -18.09
N LYS A 163 -31.04 17.30 -17.50
CA LYS A 163 -31.67 18.39 -18.23
C LYS A 163 -30.79 19.63 -18.24
N GLN A 164 -31.07 20.56 -17.34
CA GLN A 164 -30.44 21.86 -17.30
C GLN A 164 -29.24 21.85 -16.35
N GLU A 165 -28.16 22.53 -16.73
CA GLU A 165 -27.06 22.82 -15.82
C GLU A 165 -27.46 23.91 -14.82
N VAL A 166 -27.18 23.68 -13.55
CA VAL A 166 -27.52 24.57 -12.43
C VAL A 166 -26.23 25.13 -11.85
N ALA A 167 -26.11 26.45 -11.85
CA ALA A 167 -24.99 27.14 -11.22
C ALA A 167 -25.07 27.09 -9.68
N PRO A 168 -23.94 27.26 -8.97
CA PRO A 168 -23.94 27.53 -7.54
C PRO A 168 -24.83 28.73 -7.20
N GLY A 169 -25.54 28.63 -6.07
CA GLY A 169 -26.51 29.65 -5.70
C GLY A 169 -27.34 29.26 -4.48
N GLU A 170 -27.88 30.31 -3.86
CA GLU A 170 -28.73 30.27 -2.68
C GLU A 170 -30.12 29.66 -2.98
N LEU A 171 -30.91 29.45 -1.92
CA LEU A 171 -32.28 28.97 -2.06
C LEU A 171 -33.17 30.10 -2.58
N ALA A 172 -33.68 29.95 -3.80
CA ALA A 172 -34.54 30.95 -4.48
C ALA A 172 -35.76 31.42 -3.66
N VAL A 173 -36.20 30.63 -2.67
CA VAL A 173 -37.32 30.97 -1.76
C VAL A 173 -36.91 31.98 -0.69
N LEU A 174 -35.63 32.00 -0.32
CA LEU A 174 -35.07 32.85 0.73
C LEU A 174 -34.34 34.08 0.17
N THR A 175 -34.05 34.11 -1.13
CA THR A 175 -33.30 35.20 -1.74
C THR A 175 -34.20 36.31 -2.29
N PRO A 176 -34.00 37.58 -1.87
CA PRO A 176 -34.59 38.71 -2.56
C PRO A 176 -34.02 38.80 -3.99
N SER A 177 -34.74 39.45 -4.90
CA SER A 177 -34.38 39.57 -6.32
C SER A 177 -33.03 40.28 -6.59
N THR A 178 -32.36 40.75 -5.55
CA THR A 178 -31.10 41.49 -5.56
C THR A 178 -29.91 40.71 -4.98
N SER A 179 -30.03 39.40 -4.73
CA SER A 179 -28.90 38.60 -4.20
C SER A 179 -27.81 38.39 -5.24
N ASN A 180 -26.54 38.60 -4.86
CA ASN A 180 -25.41 38.30 -5.72
C ASN A 180 -25.29 36.78 -5.96
N PRO A 181 -25.03 36.34 -7.21
CA PRO A 181 -24.79 34.93 -7.50
C PRO A 181 -23.48 34.46 -6.86
N ILE A 182 -23.45 33.22 -6.38
CA ILE A 182 -22.23 32.56 -5.92
C ILE A 182 -21.39 32.22 -7.16
N PRO A 183 -20.13 32.70 -7.27
CA PRO A 183 -19.25 32.35 -8.37
C PRO A 183 -19.06 30.83 -8.48
N ARG A 184 -18.77 30.36 -9.70
CA ARG A 184 -18.52 28.93 -9.95
C ARG A 184 -17.12 28.49 -9.51
N ASP A 185 -16.17 29.41 -9.57
CA ASP A 185 -14.75 29.18 -9.32
C ASP A 185 -14.14 30.45 -8.74
N ASP A 186 -13.15 30.31 -7.88
CA ASP A 186 -12.30 31.40 -7.41
C ASP A 186 -10.89 31.19 -7.97
N GLU A 187 -10.51 31.97 -8.99
CA GLU A 187 -9.23 31.83 -9.71
C GLU A 187 -7.99 32.00 -8.81
N ILE A 188 -8.16 32.54 -7.60
CA ILE A 188 -7.07 32.75 -6.63
C ILE A 188 -6.80 31.45 -5.85
N LEU A 189 -7.78 30.55 -5.75
CA LEU A 189 -7.69 29.32 -5.00
C LEU A 189 -7.48 28.12 -5.93
N PRO A 190 -6.80 27.06 -5.47
CA PRO A 190 -6.73 25.80 -6.22
C PRO A 190 -8.07 25.05 -6.23
N THR A 191 -9.03 25.50 -5.40
CA THR A 191 -10.37 24.95 -5.23
C THR A 191 -11.45 25.93 -5.66
N SER A 192 -12.66 25.44 -5.95
CA SER A 192 -13.78 26.20 -6.51
C SER A 192 -14.31 27.35 -5.64
N GLY A 193 -13.85 27.47 -4.40
CA GLY A 193 -14.13 28.58 -3.48
C GLY A 193 -13.41 28.42 -2.15
#